data_AF-A0A2P4XD19-F1
#
_entry.id   AF-A0A2P4XD19-F1
#
_cell.length_a   1.000
_cell.length_b   1.000
_cell.length_c   1.000
_cell.angle_alpha   90.00
_cell.angle_beta   90.00
_cell.angle_gamma   90.00
#
_symmetry.space_group_name_H-M   'P 1'
#
loop_
_entity.id
_entity.type
_entity.pdbx_description
1 polymer ?
#
loop_
_entity_poly.entity_id
_entity_poly.type
_entity_poly.pdbx_seq_one_letter_code
_entity_poly.pdbx_strand_id
1 'polypeptide(L)'
;MVARIAAKKGSVWLSDPSTYPLLTALGVATAMCLSMGVRHLTTSPDVKWDREVRKHPEMALKDRTEWRSHRKVIAGMHSNAVNAYHDKE
;
A
#
# COMPACT_ATOMS: atom_id res chain seq x y z
N MET A 1 -22.24 31.05 -9.73
CA MET A 1 -22.65 30.11 -10.81
C MET A 1 -21.50 29.15 -11.16
N VAL A 2 -20.93 28.42 -10.18
CA VAL A 2 -19.76 27.52 -10.39
C VAL A 2 -20.08 26.07 -9.99
N ALA A 3 -20.96 25.87 -9.00
CA ALA A 3 -21.42 24.54 -8.58
C ALA A 3 -22.18 23.74 -9.66
N ARG A 4 -22.84 24.42 -10.61
CA ARG A 4 -23.63 23.74 -11.67
C ARG A 4 -22.77 23.09 -12.76
N ILE A 5 -21.50 23.47 -12.90
CA ILE A 5 -20.61 22.96 -13.96
C ILE A 5 -19.94 21.65 -13.53
N ALA A 6 -19.63 21.48 -12.24
CA ALA A 6 -19.10 20.22 -11.71
C ALA A 6 -20.16 19.09 -11.74
N ALA A 7 -21.42 19.42 -11.43
CA ALA A 7 -22.51 18.44 -11.39
C ALA A 7 -22.85 17.82 -12.77
N LYS A 8 -22.67 18.56 -13.88
CA LYS A 8 -22.95 18.05 -15.24
C LYS A 8 -21.91 17.06 -15.78
N LYS A 9 -20.67 17.05 -15.26
CA LYS A 9 -19.63 16.12 -15.74
C LYS A 9 -19.71 14.74 -15.08
N GLY A 10 -20.16 14.68 -13.83
CA GLY A 10 -20.39 13.41 -13.14
C GLY A 10 -21.58 12.62 -13.70
N SER A 11 -22.59 13.31 -14.25
CA SER A 11 -23.78 12.63 -14.77
C SER A 11 -23.48 11.73 -15.97
N VAL A 12 -22.53 12.09 -16.83
CA VAL A 12 -22.21 11.29 -18.04
C VAL A 12 -21.57 9.95 -17.68
N TRP A 13 -20.70 9.93 -16.66
CA TRP A 13 -20.02 8.70 -16.22
C TRP A 13 -20.94 7.78 -15.42
N LEU A 14 -21.92 8.33 -14.72
CA LEU A 14 -22.84 7.56 -13.88
C LEU A 14 -24.18 7.24 -14.58
N SER A 15 -24.45 7.86 -15.73
CA SER A 15 -25.68 7.61 -16.50
C SER A 15 -25.66 6.34 -17.32
N ASP A 16 -24.48 5.88 -17.76
CA ASP A 16 -24.35 4.71 -18.63
C ASP A 16 -23.96 3.46 -17.83
N PRO A 17 -24.79 2.39 -17.82
CA PRO A 17 -24.46 1.09 -17.23
C PRO A 17 -23.10 0.52 -17.67
N SER A 18 -22.67 0.80 -18.91
CA SER A 18 -21.39 0.31 -19.46
C SER A 18 -20.16 0.91 -18.76
N THR A 19 -20.34 2.03 -18.05
CA THR A 19 -19.24 2.77 -17.40
C THR A 19 -18.91 2.22 -16.01
N TYR A 20 -19.85 1.54 -15.34
CA TYR A 20 -19.61 0.97 -14.00
C TYR A 20 -18.45 -0.04 -13.94
N PRO A 21 -18.30 -0.98 -14.89
CA PRO A 21 -17.11 -1.86 -14.94
C PRO A 21 -15.78 -1.11 -15.05
N LEU A 22 -15.74 0.05 -15.72
CA LEU A 22 -14.54 0.88 -15.80
C LEU A 22 -14.24 1.55 -14.46
N LEU A 23 -15.28 2.07 -13.80
CA LEU A 23 -15.15 2.68 -12.48
C LEU A 23 -14.75 1.68 -11.41
N THR A 24 -15.24 0.43 -11.48
CA THR A 24 -14.82 -0.63 -10.55
C THR A 24 -13.35 -0.98 -10.76
N ALA A 25 -12.88 -1.13 -11.99
CA ALA A 25 -11.47 -1.39 -12.28
C ALA A 25 -10.56 -0.26 -11.76
N LEU A 26 -10.94 1.00 -12.00
CA LEU A 26 -10.25 2.17 -11.46
C LEU A 26 -10.26 2.21 -9.93
N GLY A 27 -11.39 1.89 -9.32
CA GLY A 27 -11.54 1.81 -7.87
C GLY A 27 -10.62 0.75 -7.25
N VAL A 28 -10.58 -0.45 -7.84
CA VAL A 28 -9.69 -1.54 -7.41
C VAL A 28 -8.23 -1.13 -7.56
N ALA A 29 -7.82 -0.59 -8.71
CA ALA A 29 -6.46 -0.16 -8.94
C ALA A 29 -6.02 0.93 -7.95
N THR A 30 -6.89 1.91 -7.68
CA THR A 30 -6.63 2.99 -6.73
C THR A 30 -6.51 2.45 -5.31
N ALA A 31 -7.42 1.58 -4.89
CA ALA A 31 -7.38 0.95 -3.58
C ALA A 31 -6.11 0.10 -3.40
N MET A 32 -5.72 -0.67 -4.42
CA MET A 32 -4.47 -1.44 -4.41
C MET A 32 -3.25 -0.52 -4.26
N CYS A 33 -3.16 0.53 -5.07
CA CYS A 33 -2.06 1.50 -5.00
C CYS A 33 -1.94 2.14 -3.61
N LEU A 34 -3.05 2.66 -3.08
CA LEU A 34 -3.07 3.30 -1.76
C LEU A 34 -2.73 2.31 -0.65
N SER A 35 -3.27 1.09 -0.67
CA SER A 35 -2.99 0.07 0.35
C SER A 35 -1.51 -0.33 0.37
N MET A 36 -0.88 -0.44 -0.81
CA MET A 36 0.55 -0.75 -0.91
C MET A 36 1.41 0.43 -0.48
N GLY A 37 1.05 1.64 -0.88
CA GLY A 37 1.74 2.87 -0.49
C GLY A 37 1.69 3.10 1.02
N VAL A 38 0.51 3.02 1.63
CA VAL A 38 0.33 3.15 3.08
C VAL A 38 1.12 2.08 3.81
N ARG A 39 1.01 0.81 3.41
CA ARG A 39 1.80 -0.28 4.00
C ARG A 39 3.30 0.01 3.93
N HIS A 40 3.80 0.44 2.77
CA HIS A 40 5.21 0.72 2.62
C HIS A 40 5.64 1.86 3.56
N LEU A 41 4.89 2.96 3.59
CA LEU A 41 5.21 4.09 4.44
C LEU A 41 5.12 3.77 5.95
N THR A 42 4.25 2.87 6.39
CA THR A 42 4.11 2.54 7.81
C THR A 42 4.99 1.40 8.28
N THR A 43 5.38 0.49 7.39
CA THR A 43 6.17 -0.70 7.76
C THR A 43 7.63 -0.59 7.37
N SER A 44 8.00 0.25 6.40
CA SER A 44 9.38 0.38 5.96
C SER A 44 10.26 0.99 7.05
N PRO A 45 11.41 0.37 7.36
CA PRO A 45 12.32 0.87 8.39
C PRO A 45 12.96 2.20 8.02
N ASP A 46 12.96 2.55 6.72
CA ASP A 46 13.45 3.82 6.19
C ASP A 46 12.50 4.99 6.48
N VAL A 47 11.21 4.72 6.71
CA VAL A 47 10.21 5.75 6.96
C VAL A 47 9.96 5.85 8.46
N LYS A 48 10.50 6.90 9.08
CA LYS A 48 10.30 7.18 10.51
C LYS A 48 9.28 8.29 10.68
N TRP A 49 8.16 8.00 11.34
CA TRP A 49 7.10 8.96 11.65
C TRP A 49 7.36 9.72 12.96
N ASP A 50 7.94 9.06 13.94
CA ASP A 50 8.33 9.65 15.22
C ASP A 50 9.65 10.44 15.07
N ARG A 51 9.70 11.63 15.67
CA ARG A 51 10.88 12.50 15.67
C ARG A 51 11.98 11.98 16.58
N GLU A 52 11.65 11.34 17.69
CA GLU A 52 12.67 10.86 18.63
C GLU A 52 13.42 9.66 18.03
N VAL A 53 12.72 8.75 17.35
CA VAL A 53 13.36 7.62 16.63
C VAL A 53 14.30 8.09 15.52
N ARG A 54 14.07 9.26 14.89
CA ARG A 54 14.98 9.83 13.88
C ARG A 54 16.34 10.26 14.45
N LYS A 55 16.41 10.57 15.74
CA LYS A 55 17.66 11.02 16.39
C LYS A 55 18.55 9.86 16.84
N HIS A 56 17.98 8.65 16.90
CA HIS A 56 18.59 7.45 17.47
C HIS A 56 18.79 6.37 16.39
N PRO A 57 19.92 6.39 15.65
CA PRO A 57 20.18 5.47 14.53
C PRO A 57 20.22 3.99 14.94
N GLU A 58 20.54 3.68 16.20
CA GLU A 58 20.57 2.34 16.78
C GLU A 58 19.18 1.69 16.86
N MET A 59 18.13 2.47 17.15
CA MET A 59 16.75 1.98 17.13
C MET A 59 16.28 1.69 15.69
N ALA A 60 16.89 2.33 14.69
CA ALA A 60 16.55 2.08 13.28
C ALA A 60 17.08 0.74 12.75
N LEU A 61 18.12 0.15 13.36
CA LEU A 61 18.71 -1.11 12.91
C LEU A 61 17.86 -2.33 13.30
N LYS A 62 17.21 -2.31 14.47
CA LYS A 62 16.33 -3.40 14.93
C LYS A 62 15.09 -3.57 14.05
N ASP A 63 14.56 -2.48 13.51
CA ASP A 63 13.43 -2.55 12.56
C ASP A 63 13.83 -3.13 11.20
N ARG A 64 15.12 -3.02 10.80
CA ARG A 64 15.58 -3.51 9.50
C ARG A 64 15.73 -5.02 9.44
N THR A 65 16.08 -5.67 10.55
CA THR A 65 16.29 -7.13 10.57
C THR A 65 14.98 -7.89 10.40
N GLU A 66 13.88 -7.38 10.93
CA GLU A 66 12.58 -8.04 10.80
C GLU A 66 11.83 -7.71 9.49
N TRP A 67 12.13 -6.55 8.91
CA TRP A 67 11.43 -6.07 7.71
C TRP A 67 11.69 -6.96 6.50
N ARG A 68 10.62 -7.23 5.73
CA ARG A 68 10.68 -7.97 4.47
C ARG A 68 9.93 -7.20 3.38
N SER A 69 10.52 -7.13 2.19
CA SER A 69 9.90 -6.54 0.99
C SER A 69 8.66 -7.32 0.55
N HIS A 70 8.70 -8.64 0.68
CA HIS A 70 7.57 -9.52 0.36
C HIS A 70 6.63 -9.71 1.55
N ARG A 71 5.33 -9.85 1.27
CA ARG A 71 4.32 -10.09 2.30
C ARG A 71 4.57 -11.45 2.97
N LYS A 72 5.00 -11.48 4.24
CA LYS A 72 5.29 -12.70 5.03
C LYS A 72 4.19 -13.78 4.88
N VAL A 73 2.92 -13.39 4.96
CA VAL A 73 1.78 -14.31 4.85
C VAL A 73 1.74 -15.02 3.49
N ILE A 74 1.90 -14.28 2.38
CA ILE A 74 1.85 -14.87 1.03
C ILE A 74 3.14 -15.62 0.74
N ALA A 75 4.27 -15.04 1.14
CA ALA A 75 5.58 -15.66 0.96
C ALA A 75 5.63 -17.03 1.66
N GLY A 76 5.04 -17.15 2.87
CA GLY A 76 5.02 -18.38 3.68
C GLY A 76 4.02 -19.45 3.24
N MET A 77 3.16 -19.19 2.25
CA MET A 77 2.18 -20.20 1.78
C MET A 77 2.84 -21.38 1.07
N HIS A 78 4.05 -21.21 0.56
CA HIS A 78 4.83 -22.29 -0.03
C HIS A 78 6.30 -22.15 0.36
N SER A 79 7.00 -23.28 0.48
CA SER A 79 8.44 -23.27 0.72
C SER A 79 9.14 -22.62 -0.47
N ASN A 80 9.92 -21.58 -0.22
CA ASN A 80 10.78 -20.97 -1.22
C ASN A 80 12.17 -20.77 -0.62
N ALA A 81 13.16 -20.54 -1.49
CA ALA A 81 14.54 -20.32 -1.04
C ALA A 81 14.61 -19.18 -0.02
N VAL A 82 13.82 -18.13 -0.19
CA VAL A 82 13.80 -16.94 0.68
C VAL A 82 13.34 -17.25 2.11
N ASN A 83 12.29 -18.03 2.31
CA ASN A 83 11.80 -18.41 3.63
C ASN A 83 12.73 -19.43 4.30
N ALA A 84 13.29 -20.36 3.52
CA ALA A 84 14.18 -21.40 4.03
C ALA A 84 15.45 -20.87 4.70
N TYR A 85 15.89 -19.65 4.37
CA TYR A 85 17.01 -18.98 5.04
C TYR A 85 16.63 -18.29 6.34
N HIS A 86 15.38 -17.80 6.45
CA HIS A 86 14.97 -16.98 7.59
C HIS A 86 14.27 -17.76 8.72
N ASP A 87 13.81 -18.99 8.47
CA ASP A 87 13.13 -19.82 9.49
C ASP A 87 14.13 -20.70 10.30
N LYS A 88 15.44 -20.43 10.21
CA LYS A 88 16.52 -21.22 10.84
C LYS A 88 17.13 -20.57 12.08
N GLU A 89 16.55 -19.48 12.59
CA GLU A 89 16.96 -18.84 13.86
C GLU A 89 16.02 -19.19 15.01
#